data_AF-A0A918RGZ5-F1
#
_entry.id   AF-A0A918RGZ5-F1
#
_cell.length_a   1.000
_cell.length_b   1.000
_cell.length_c   1.000
_cell.angle_alpha   90.00
_cell.angle_beta   90.00
_cell.angle_gamma   90.00
#
_symmetry.space_group_name_H-M   'P 1'
#
loop_
_entity.id
_entity.type
_entity.pdbx_description
1 polymer ?
#
loop_
_entity_poly.entity_id
_entity_poly.type
_entity_poly.pdbx_seq_one_letter_code
_entity_poly.pdbx_strand_id
1 'polypeptide(L)' 'MRPSTDGCADADAEVHRVLTEKVFPGRAAVTTVDAWIAGLA' A
#
# COMPACT_ATOMS: atom_id res chain seq x y z
N MET A 1 2.53 -9.23 -5.01
CA MET A 1 1.32 -8.43 -4.66
C MET A 1 1.78 -7.02 -4.34
N ARG A 2 1.13 -5.96 -4.85
CA ARG A 2 1.48 -4.55 -4.54
C ARG A 2 0.43 -4.00 -3.56
N PRO A 3 0.76 -3.73 -2.28
CA PRO A 3 -0.17 -3.09 -1.36
C PRO A 3 -0.42 -1.64 -1.77
N SER A 4 -1.68 -1.23 -1.73
CA SER A 4 -2.10 0.14 -2.02
C SER A 4 -2.02 1.01 -0.75
N THR A 5 -1.59 2.26 -0.87
CA THR A 5 -1.57 3.23 0.26
C THR A 5 -2.92 3.89 0.53
N ASP A 6 -3.82 3.86 -0.43
CA ASP A 6 -5.06 4.65 -0.48
C ASP A 6 -6.30 3.76 -0.68
N GLY A 7 -6.11 2.45 -0.79
CA GLY A 7 -7.16 1.43 -0.89
C GLY A 7 -7.17 0.42 0.27
N CYS A 8 -6.32 0.61 1.28
CA CYS A 8 -6.29 -0.23 2.49
C CYS A 8 -7.22 0.34 3.57
N ALA A 9 -8.09 -0.52 4.11
CA ALA A 9 -8.94 -0.20 5.25
C ALA A 9 -8.34 -0.81 6.52
N ASP A 10 -7.36 -0.12 7.08
CA ASP A 10 -6.69 -0.53 8.32
C ASP A 10 -7.47 -0.07 9.55
N ALA A 11 -7.25 -0.75 10.69
CA ALA A 11 -7.99 -0.49 11.92
C ALA A 11 -7.73 0.91 12.51
N ASP A 12 -6.57 1.51 12.23
CA ASP A 12 -6.19 2.87 12.65
C ASP A 12 -5.07 3.44 11.75
N ALA A 13 -4.92 4.76 11.72
CA ALA A 13 -3.92 5.47 10.92
C ALA A 13 -2.46 5.09 11.27
N GLU A 14 -2.18 4.79 12.54
CA GLU A 14 -0.85 4.34 12.97
C GLU A 14 -0.53 2.95 12.43
N VAL A 15 -1.54 2.06 12.38
CA VAL A 15 -1.41 0.72 11.77
C VAL A 15 -1.12 0.87 10.28
N HIS A 16 -1.89 1.71 9.58
CA HIS A 16 -1.66 2.00 8.18
C HIS A 16 -0.22 2.45 7.92
N ARG A 17 0.27 3.43 8.68
CA ARG A 17 1.63 3.96 8.54
C ARG A 17 2.70 2.89 8.79
N VAL A 18 2.56 2.09 9.86
CA VAL A 18 3.53 1.03 10.16
C VAL A 18 3.56 -0.02 9.04
N LEU A 19 2.40 -0.40 8.52
CA LEU A 19 2.31 -1.35 7.43
C LEU A 19 2.95 -0.80 6.14
N THR A 20 2.60 0.41 5.71
CA THR A 20 3.08 1.00 4.45
C THR A 20 4.53 1.46 4.48
N GLU A 21 5.02 1.96 5.63
CA GLU A 21 6.39 2.52 5.71
C GLU A 21 7.43 1.51 6.20
N LYS A 22 7.04 0.50 7.00
CA LYS A 22 8.00 -0.40 7.67
C LYS A 22 7.86 -1.85 7.26
N VAL A 23 6.63 -2.38 7.22
CA VAL A 23 6.42 -3.82 7.01
C VAL A 23 6.42 -4.18 5.53
N PHE A 24 5.65 -3.46 4.71
CA PHE A 24 5.46 -3.78 3.30
C PHE A 24 6.68 -3.56 2.43
N PRO A 25 7.51 -2.50 2.60
CA PRO A 25 8.66 -2.30 1.73
C PRO A 25 9.65 -3.48 1.71
N GLY A 26 9.73 -4.25 2.80
CA GLY A 26 10.54 -5.47 2.86
C GLY A 26 9.92 -6.70 2.18
N ARG A 27 8.70 -6.61 1.65
CA ARG A 27 7.91 -7.74 1.12
C ARG A 27 7.25 -7.44 -0.24
N ALA A 28 7.00 -6.17 -0.54
CA ALA A 28 6.28 -5.72 -1.72
C ALA A 28 6.50 -4.23 -2.01
N ALA A 29 6.37 -3.85 -3.27
CA ALA A 29 6.34 -2.44 -3.67
C ALA A 29 4.99 -1.82 -3.28
N VAL A 30 5.04 -0.79 -2.45
CA VAL A 30 3.87 0.01 -2.04
C VAL A 30 3.58 1.06 -3.12
N THR A 31 2.30 1.25 -3.49
CA THR A 31 1.89 2.16 -4.57
C THR A 31 0.50 2.75 -4.31
N THR A 32 0.05 3.72 -5.10
CA THR A 32 -1.33 4.23 -5.04
C THR A 32 -2.26 3.41 -5.92
N VAL A 33 -3.58 3.49 -5.71
CA VAL A 33 -4.58 2.82 -6.56
C VAL A 33 -4.43 3.29 -8.01
N ASP A 34 -4.29 4.59 -8.24
CA ASP A 34 -4.16 5.15 -9.60
C ASP A 34 -2.93 4.61 -10.32
N ALA A 35 -1.78 4.58 -9.65
CA ALA A 35 -0.54 4.05 -10.21
C ALA A 35 -0.59 2.54 -10.44
N TRP A 36 -1.38 1.82 -9.63
CA TRP A 36 -1.64 0.41 -9.86
C TRP A 36 -2.52 0.19 -11.09
N ILE A 37 -3.64 0.91 -11.21
CA ILE A 37 -4.57 0.83 -12.36
C ILE A 37 -3.85 1.18 -13.66
N ALA A 38 -3.03 2.23 -13.67
CA ALA A 38 -2.26 2.63 -14.84
C ALA A 38 -1.31 1.54 -15.36
N GLY A 39 -0.89 0.60 -14.51
CA GLY A 39 -0.02 -0.52 -14.87
C GLY A 39 -0.74 -1.79 -15.33
N LEU A 40 -2.08 -1.78 -15.44
CA LEU A 40 -2.88 -2.94 -15.88
C LEU A 40 -3.25 -2.90 -17.39
N ALA A 41 -2.86 -1.83 -18.10
CA ALA A 41 -3.12 -1.66 -19.53
C ALA A 41 -2.19 -2.50 -20.42
#